data_AF-A0A927N9X4-F1
#
_entry.id   AF-A0A927N9X4-F1
#
_cell.length_a   1.000
_cell.length_b   1.000
_cell.length_c   1.000
_cell.angle_alpha   90.00
_cell.angle_beta   90.00
_cell.angle_gamma   90.00
#
_symmetry.space_group_name_H-M   'P 1'
#
loop_
_entity.id
_entity.type
_entity.pdbx_description
1 polymer ?
#
loop_
_entity_poly.entity_id
_entity_poly.type
_entity_poly.pdbx_seq_one_letter_code
_entity_poly.pdbx_strand_id
1 'polypeptide(L)' 'MSERFVVRQTDYGYGIWDADNDDWWIPRLDMTRRDAEQIVSELRRGQSQI' A
#
# COMPACT_ATOMS: atom_id res chain seq x y z
N MET A 1 -12.54 5.15 10.41
CA MET A 1 -12.30 5.16 8.95
C MET A 1 -11.32 4.04 8.66
N SER A 2 -11.70 3.08 7.82
CA SER A 2 -10.83 1.96 7.46
C SER A 2 -9.64 2.47 6.64
N GLU A 3 -8.46 1.86 6.80
CA GLU A 3 -7.28 2.25 6.02
C GLU A 3 -7.45 1.83 4.56
N ARG A 4 -7.53 2.80 3.62
CA ARG A 4 -7.71 2.52 2.19
C ARG A 4 -6.55 1.71 1.59
N PHE A 5 -5.32 2.17 1.80
CA PHE A 5 -4.12 1.49 1.30
C PHE A 5 -3.48 0.65 2.39
N VAL A 6 -3.36 -0.66 2.12
CA VAL A 6 -2.88 -1.67 3.06
C VAL A 6 -1.69 -2.40 2.48
N VAL A 7 -0.63 -2.56 3.26
CA VAL A 7 0.52 -3.38 2.87
C VAL A 7 0.15 -4.86 2.98
N ARG A 8 0.34 -5.62 1.91
CA ARG A 8 0.11 -7.08 1.89
C ARG A 8 1.31 -7.81 1.30
N GLN A 9 1.55 -9.02 1.76
CA GLN A 9 2.59 -9.90 1.23
C GLN A 9 2.13 -10.53 -0.09
N THR A 10 3.06 -10.66 -1.04
CA THR A 10 2.88 -11.38 -2.32
C THR A 10 3.80 -12.60 -2.34
N ASP A 11 3.74 -13.40 -3.40
CA ASP A 11 4.59 -14.59 -3.56
C ASP A 11 6.09 -14.26 -3.65
N TYR A 12 6.44 -13.01 -3.93
CA TYR A 12 7.83 -12.60 -4.20
C TYR A 12 8.29 -11.43 -3.31
N GLY A 13 7.39 -10.73 -2.63
CA GLY A 13 7.72 -9.58 -1.80
C GLY A 13 6.52 -8.98 -1.09
N TYR A 14 6.43 -7.65 -1.09
CA TYR A 14 5.30 -6.89 -0.56
C TYR A 14 4.70 -5.99 -1.62
N GLY A 15 3.38 -5.80 -1.54
CA GLY A 15 2.61 -4.91 -2.40
C GLY A 15 1.67 -4.03 -1.59
N ILE A 16 0.96 -3.16 -2.29
CA ILE A 16 -0.06 -2.28 -1.70
C ILE A 16 -1.41 -2.66 -2.28
N TRP A 17 -2.33 -3.03 -1.40
CA TRP A 17 -3.72 -3.36 -1.68
C TRP A 17 -4.60 -2.14 -1.47
N ASP A 18 -5.49 -1.84 -2.42
CA ASP A 18 -6.55 -0.85 -2.25
C ASP A 18 -7.80 -1.55 -1.72
N ALA A 19 -8.10 -1.35 -0.44
CA ALA A 19 -9.24 -1.96 0.23
C ALA A 19 -10.59 -1.46 -0.30
N ASP A 20 -10.65 -0.27 -0.91
CA ASP A 20 -11.90 0.27 -1.45
C ASP A 20 -12.27 -0.37 -2.79
N ASN A 21 -11.26 -0.74 -3.59
CA ASN A 21 -11.43 -1.34 -4.92
C ASN A 21 -11.27 -2.87 -4.92
N ASP A 22 -10.90 -3.45 -3.76
CA ASP A 22 -10.62 -4.88 -3.59
C ASP A 22 -9.61 -5.43 -4.63
N ASP A 23 -8.57 -4.63 -4.92
CA ASP A 23 -7.55 -4.98 -5.91
C ASP A 23 -6.14 -4.48 -5.50
N TRP A 24 -5.12 -5.02 -6.16
CA TRP A 24 -3.75 -4.56 -6.01
C TRP A 24 -3.56 -3.20 -6.66
N TRP A 25 -3.27 -2.19 -5.84
CA TRP A 25 -2.82 -0.91 -6.34
C TRP A 25 -1.38 -0.99 -6.88
N ILE A 26 -0.50 -1.67 -6.14
CA ILE A 26 0.88 -1.97 -6.57
C ILE A 26 1.22 -3.42 -6.20
N PRO A 27 1.13 -4.36 -7.17
CA PRO A 27 1.60 -5.73 -6.99
C PRO A 27 3.10 -5.81 -7.38
N ARG A 28 4.00 -5.31 -6.52
CA ARG A 28 5.44 -5.50 -6.78
C ARG A 28 5.93 -6.82 -6.21
N LEU A 29 6.79 -7.44 -7.00
CA LEU A 29 7.37 -8.74 -6.72
C LEU A 29 8.73 -8.62 -6.01
N ASP A 30 9.29 -7.42 -5.89
CA ASP A 30 10.64 -7.18 -5.35
C ASP A 30 10.68 -6.08 -4.28
N MET A 31 9.52 -5.55 -3.89
CA MET A 31 9.43 -4.45 -2.92
C MET A 31 9.50 -5.00 -1.49
N THR A 32 10.30 -4.33 -0.64
CA THR A 32 10.38 -4.68 0.78
C THR A 32 9.16 -4.17 1.54
N ARG A 33 8.86 -4.78 2.70
CA ARG A 33 7.79 -4.31 3.59
C ARG A 33 7.96 -2.85 3.98
N ARG A 34 9.20 -2.44 4.31
CA ARG A 34 9.52 -1.09 4.74
C ARG A 34 9.21 -0.06 3.64
N ASP A 35 9.56 -0.37 2.40
CA ASP A 35 9.28 0.51 1.27
C ASP A 35 7.76 0.65 1.05
N ALA A 36 7.03 -0.46 1.11
CA ALA A 36 5.57 -0.45 0.99
C ALA A 36 4.90 0.37 2.10
N GLU A 37 5.35 0.22 3.36
CA GLU A 37 4.88 1.02 4.50
C GLU A 37 5.20 2.51 4.33
N GLN A 38 6.40 2.84 3.81
CA GLN A 38 6.78 4.22 3.53
C GLN A 38 5.89 4.85 2.46
N ILE A 39 5.61 4.15 1.37
CA ILE A 39 4.71 4.63 0.31
C ILE A 39 3.30 4.84 0.88
N VAL A 40 2.77 3.89 1.64
CA VAL A 40 1.45 4.02 2.28
C VAL A 40 1.41 5.21 3.24
N SER A 41 2.49 5.47 3.99
CA SER A 41 2.61 6.65 4.85
C SER A 41 2.56 7.97 4.08
N GLU A 42 3.28 8.06 2.95
CA GLU A 42 3.25 9.26 2.09
C GLU A 42 1.88 9.49 1.45
N LEU A 43 1.19 8.43 1.02
CA LEU A 43 -0.18 8.53 0.50
C LEU A 43 -1.15 9.10 1.54
N ARG A 44 -1.03 8.65 2.80
CA ARG A 44 -1.84 9.18 3.92
C ARG A 44 -1.56 10.65 4.17
N ARG A 45 -0.27 11.06 4.12
CA ARG A 45 0.12 12.47 4.27
C ARG A 45 -0.48 13.34 3.17
N GLY A 46 -0.45 12.88 1.92
CA GLY A 46 -1.04 13.59 0.78
C GLY A 46 -2.56 13.73 0.88
N GLN A 47 -3.26 12.71 1.39
CA GLN A 47 -4.71 12.76 1.59
C GLN A 47 -5.15 13.69 2.73
N SER A 48 -4.34 13.82 3.79
CA SER A 48 -4.65 14.72 4.92
C SER A 48 -4.49 16.22 4.60
N GLN A 49 -3.95 16.57 3.42
CA GLN A 49 -3.74 17.97 3.00
C GLN A 49 -4.84 18.50 2.07
N ILE A 50 -5.85 17.70 1.75
CA ILE A 50 -6.99 18.03 0.86
C ILE A 50 -8.27 17.99 1.69
#